data_AF-A0A7V0QSK0-F1
#
_entry.id   AF-A0A7V0QSK0-F1
#
_cell.length_a   1.000
_cell.length_b   1.000
_cell.length_c   1.000
_cell.angle_alpha   90.00
_cell.angle_beta   90.00
_cell.angle_gamma   90.00
#
_symmetry.space_group_name_H-M   'P 1'
#
loop_
_entity.id
_entity.type
_entity.pdbx_description
1 polymer ?
#
loop_
_entity_poly.entity_id
_entity_poly.type
_entity_poly.pdbx_seq_one_letter_code
_entity_poly.pdbx_strand_id
1 'polypeptide(L)'
;MLLSLFLTFLKIGLFAYGGGYAMIPLIQHEMVTSSGWLAMSEFLKIITVAEMTPGPIAINLATFTGYKLAGFPGAVVSTIGVILPSFFIVLILTKVFL
;
A
#
# COMPACT_ATOMS: atom_id res chain seq x y z
N MET A 1 -12.52 7.18 6.48
CA MET A 1 -11.17 6.65 6.75
C MET A 1 -10.92 5.33 6.00
N LEU A 2 -11.60 4.22 6.32
CA LEU A 2 -11.36 2.92 5.67
C LEU A 2 -11.52 2.94 4.14
N LEU A 3 -12.60 3.53 3.63
CA LEU A 3 -12.81 3.68 2.18
C LEU A 3 -11.71 4.52 1.52
N SER A 4 -11.26 5.58 2.21
CA SER A 4 -10.18 6.44 1.73
C SER A 4 -8.87 5.67 1.65
N LEU A 5 -8.52 4.90 2.69
CA LEU A 5 -7.36 4.00 2.68
C LEU A 5 -7.44 2.99 1.53
N PHE A 6 -8.60 2.35 1.36
CA PHE A 6 -8.83 1.40 0.28
C PHE A 6 -8.54 2.03 -1.09
N LEU A 7 -9.15 3.17 -1.39
CA LEU A 7 -9.01 3.85 -2.68
C LEU A 7 -7.58 4.33 -2.91
N THR A 8 -6.91 4.83 -1.87
CA THR A 8 -5.51 5.26 -1.98
C THR A 8 -4.59 4.08 -2.25
N PHE A 9 -4.72 2.97 -1.51
CA PHE A 9 -3.90 1.78 -1.75
C PHE A 9 -4.26 1.05 -3.06
N LEU A 10 -5.51 1.12 -3.50
CA LEU A 10 -5.95 0.65 -4.82
C LEU A 10 -5.27 1.44 -5.94
N LYS A 11 -5.22 2.77 -5.83
CA LYS A 11 -4.49 3.63 -6.76
C LYS A 11 -3.00 3.29 -6.75
N ILE A 12 -2.39 3.16 -5.57
CA ILE A 12 -0.97 2.80 -5.42
C ILE A 12 -0.68 1.44 -6.05
N GLY A 13 -1.56 0.45 -5.87
CA GLY A 13 -1.43 -0.87 -6.49
C GLY A 13 -1.54 -0.85 -8.02
N LEU A 14 -2.37 0.03 -8.59
CA LEU A 14 -2.46 0.22 -10.05
C LEU A 14 -1.18 0.83 -10.65
N PHE A 15 -0.49 1.68 -9.88
CA PHE A 15 0.75 2.33 -10.31
C PHE A 15 2.01 1.67 -9.74
N ALA A 16 1.91 0.40 -9.33
CA ALA A 16 3.01 -0.41 -8.78
C ALA A 16 4.03 -0.87 -9.84
N TYR A 17 4.47 0.03 -10.72
CA TYR A 17 5.51 -0.23 -11.71
C TYR A 17 6.89 0.08 -11.11
N GLY A 18 7.83 -0.86 -11.22
CA GLY A 18 9.19 -0.71 -10.68
C GLY A 18 9.46 -1.39 -9.33
N GLY A 19 8.54 -2.24 -8.85
CA GLY A 19 8.72 -3.06 -7.65
C GLY A 19 8.47 -2.33 -6.33
N GLY A 20 8.73 -3.00 -5.21
CA GLY A 20 8.31 -2.52 -3.88
C GLY A 20 8.96 -1.20 -3.46
N TYR A 21 10.21 -0.94 -3.86
CA TYR A 21 10.92 0.31 -3.54
C TYR A 21 10.41 1.53 -4.32
N ALA A 22 9.93 1.33 -5.55
CA ALA A 22 9.33 2.40 -6.34
C ALA A 22 7.99 2.88 -5.73
N MET A 23 7.32 2.03 -4.95
CA MET A 23 6.06 2.37 -4.30
C MET A 23 6.24 3.22 -3.04
N ILE A 24 7.40 3.20 -2.40
CA ILE A 24 7.68 3.97 -1.17
C ILE A 24 7.44 5.47 -1.37
N PRO A 25 8.03 6.15 -2.38
CA PRO A 25 7.78 7.58 -2.58
C PRO A 25 6.32 7.88 -2.95
N LEU A 26 5.62 6.96 -3.61
CA LEU A 26 4.20 7.12 -3.93
C LEU A 26 3.34 7.03 -2.67
N ILE A 27 3.58 6.05 -1.80
CA ILE A 27 2.92 5.93 -0.50
C ILE A 27 3.25 7.16 0.37
N GLN A 28 4.51 7.59 0.39
CA GLN A 28 4.93 8.79 1.13
C GLN A 28 4.14 10.02 0.67
N HIS A 29 4.04 10.23 -0.64
CA HIS A 29 3.32 11.37 -1.20
C HIS A 29 1.84 11.33 -0.81
N GLU A 30 1.18 10.18 -0.94
CA GLU A 30 -0.23 10.02 -0.61
C GLU A 30 -0.49 10.15 0.91
N MET A 31 0.35 9.56 1.76
CA MET A 31 0.14 9.50 3.21
C MET A 31 0.62 10.74 3.97
N VAL A 32 1.67 11.40 3.50
CA VAL A 32 2.30 12.55 4.18
C VAL A 32 1.95 13.85 3.49
N THR A 33 2.12 13.95 2.17
CA THR A 33 1.99 15.22 1.44
C THR A 33 0.54 15.52 1.04
N SER A 34 -0.17 14.54 0.49
CA SER A 34 -1.51 14.73 -0.08
C SER A 34 -2.59 14.68 0.99
N SER A 35 -2.63 13.60 1.79
CA SER A 35 -3.65 13.42 2.82
C SER A 35 -3.30 14.03 4.18
N GLY A 36 -2.00 14.22 4.47
CA GLY A 36 -1.53 14.68 5.77
C GLY A 36 -1.84 13.72 6.93
N TRP A 37 -2.11 12.45 6.65
CA TRP A 37 -2.50 11.45 7.65
C TRP A 37 -1.34 11.02 8.57
N LEU A 38 -0.10 11.13 8.08
CA LEU A 38 1.09 10.80 8.84
C LEU A 38 2.11 11.94 8.77
N ALA A 39 2.80 12.17 9.88
CA ALA A 39 4.02 12.96 9.85
C ALA A 39 5.16 12.17 9.17
N MET A 40 6.10 12.87 8.53
CA MET A 40 7.27 12.22 7.89
C MET A 40 8.02 11.30 8.85
N SER A 41 8.17 11.71 10.11
CA SER A 41 8.85 10.91 11.15
C SER A 41 8.10 9.62 11.50
N GLU A 42 6.76 9.61 11.42
CA GLU A 42 5.96 8.41 11.62
C GLU A 42 6.04 7.48 10.42
N PHE A 43 6.01 8.04 9.20
CA PHE A 43 6.18 7.28 7.98
C PHE A 43 7.54 6.55 7.94
N LEU A 44 8.63 7.23 8.34
CA LEU A 44 9.95 6.60 8.45
C LEU A 44 9.97 5.43 9.43
N LYS A 45 9.30 5.55 10.59
CA LYS A 45 9.18 4.42 11.54
C LYS A 45 8.45 3.23 10.92
N ILE A 46 7.40 3.49 10.14
CA ILE A 46 6.64 2.44 9.44
C ILE A 46 7.51 1.75 8.38
N ILE A 47 8.33 2.51 7.63
CA ILE A 47 9.31 1.93 6.70
C ILE A 47 10.28 1.01 7.43
N THR A 48 10.88 1.46 8.53
CA THR A 48 11.83 0.64 9.29
C THR A 48 11.19 -0.67 9.75
N VAL A 49 9.95 -0.63 10.24
CA VAL A 49 9.23 -1.85 10.64
C VAL A 49 8.95 -2.75 9.43
N ALA A 50 8.54 -2.18 8.30
CA ALA A 50 8.27 -2.92 7.08
C ALA A 50 9.51 -3.61 6.49
N GLU A 51 10.70 -2.98 6.62
CA GLU A 51 11.99 -3.55 6.20
C GLU A 51 12.51 -4.63 7.14
N MET A 52 12.26 -4.52 8.44
CA MET A 52 12.62 -5.57 9.40
C MET A 52 11.72 -6.80 9.29
N THR A 53 10.53 -6.67 8.70
CA THR A 53 9.58 -7.76 8.54
C THR A 53 9.85 -8.50 7.21
N PRO A 54 9.96 -9.84 7.20
CA PRO A 54 10.14 -10.58 5.95
C PRO A 54 8.92 -10.41 5.03
N GLY A 55 9.16 -10.28 3.73
CA GLY A 55 8.11 -10.21 2.70
C GLY A 55 8.19 -8.96 1.81
N PRO A 56 7.16 -8.74 0.96
CA PRO A 56 7.14 -7.62 0.04
C PRO A 56 6.99 -6.28 0.77
N ILE A 57 8.02 -5.44 0.69
CA ILE A 57 8.09 -4.15 1.41
C ILE A 57 6.87 -3.27 1.19
N ALA A 58 6.33 -3.20 -0.04
CA ALA A 58 5.16 -2.39 -0.35
C ALA A 58 3.89 -2.89 0.33
N ILE A 59 3.72 -4.21 0.46
CA ILE A 59 2.57 -4.81 1.13
C ILE A 59 2.70 -4.60 2.64
N ASN A 60 3.89 -4.81 3.20
CA ASN A 60 4.16 -4.56 4.61
C ASN A 60 3.89 -3.09 4.95
N LEU A 61 4.41 -2.15 4.14
CA LEU A 61 4.14 -0.72 4.27
C LEU A 61 2.65 -0.40 4.25
N ALA A 62 1.90 -0.91 3.27
CA ALA A 62 0.46 -0.71 3.19
C ALA A 62 -0.26 -1.22 4.44
N THR A 63 0.12 -2.41 4.91
CA THR A 63 -0.48 -3.09 6.06
C THR A 63 -0.23 -2.30 7.35
N PHE A 64 1.02 -1.94 7.63
CA PHE A 64 1.39 -1.20 8.84
C PHE A 64 0.87 0.25 8.82
N THR A 65 0.84 0.88 7.65
CA THR A 65 0.24 2.22 7.48
C THR A 65 -1.26 2.18 7.74
N GLY A 66 -1.97 1.20 7.16
CA GLY A 66 -3.39 0.99 7.43
C GLY A 66 -3.67 0.69 8.90
N TYR A 67 -2.81 -0.13 9.52
CA TYR A 67 -2.89 -0.45 10.96
C TYR A 67 -2.76 0.80 11.83
N LYS A 68 -1.78 1.65 11.53
CA LYS A 68 -1.53 2.90 12.26
C LYS A 68 -2.71 3.87 12.16
N LEU A 69 -3.38 3.93 11.00
CA LEU A 69 -4.44 4.92 10.74
C LEU A 69 -5.84 4.49 11.16
N ALA A 70 -6.16 3.19 11.10
CA ALA A 70 -7.49 2.68 11.42
C ALA A 70 -7.48 1.33 12.14
N GLY A 71 -6.37 0.93 12.77
CA GLY A 71 -6.23 -0.32 13.50
C GLY A 71 -6.32 -1.55 12.60
N PHE A 72 -6.69 -2.69 13.18
CA PHE A 72 -6.84 -3.95 12.46
C PHE A 72 -7.66 -3.86 11.15
N PRO A 73 -8.86 -3.23 11.10
CA PRO A 73 -9.60 -3.13 9.85
C PRO A 73 -8.89 -2.25 8.81
N GLY A 74 -8.13 -1.25 9.25
CA GLY A 74 -7.28 -0.45 8.35
C GLY A 74 -6.19 -1.28 7.70
N ALA A 75 -5.53 -2.16 8.47
CA ALA A 75 -4.51 -3.05 7.95
C ALA A 75 -5.06 -3.93 6.82
N VAL A 76 -6.16 -4.64 7.10
CA VAL A 76 -6.81 -5.55 6.14
C VAL A 76 -7.21 -4.82 4.86
N VAL A 77 -7.87 -3.67 4.99
CA VAL A 77 -8.37 -2.90 3.84
C VAL A 77 -7.22 -2.34 2.99
N SER A 78 -6.15 -1.84 3.60
CA SER A 78 -4.97 -1.36 2.87
C SER A 78 -4.25 -2.49 2.14
N THR A 79 -4.08 -3.65 2.77
CA THR A 79 -3.47 -4.84 2.16
C THR A 79 -4.29 -5.33 0.97
N ILE A 80 -5.61 -5.42 1.12
CA ILE A 80 -6.49 -5.84 0.02
C ILE A 80 -6.46 -4.79 -1.11
N GLY A 81 -6.50 -3.50 -0.76
CA GLY A 81 -6.44 -2.41 -1.73
C GLY A 81 -5.20 -2.48 -2.61
N VAL A 82 -4.01 -2.73 -2.04
CA VAL A 82 -2.77 -2.77 -2.82
C VAL A 82 -2.63 -4.03 -3.69
N ILE A 83 -3.22 -5.16 -3.28
CA ILE A 83 -3.09 -6.45 -3.99
C ILE A 83 -4.12 -6.61 -5.12
N LEU A 84 -5.35 -6.11 -4.93
CA LEU A 84 -6.45 -6.28 -5.87
C LEU A 84 -6.12 -5.87 -7.32
N PRO A 85 -5.47 -4.72 -7.59
CA PRO A 85 -5.16 -4.31 -8.96
C PRO A 85 -4.31 -5.34 -9.69
N SER A 86 -3.21 -5.78 -9.07
CA SER A 86 -2.31 -6.78 -9.63
C SER A 86 -3.01 -8.12 -9.85
N PHE A 87 -3.87 -8.54 -8.91
CA PHE A 87 -4.66 -9.76 -9.04
C PHE A 87 -5.57 -9.73 -10.27
N PHE A 88 -6.34 -8.65 -10.46
CA PHE A 88 -7.24 -8.53 -11.61
C PHE A 88 -6.49 -8.38 -12.93
N ILE A 89 -5.37 -7.63 -12.95
CA ILE A 89 -4.54 -7.50 -14.16
C ILE A 89 -4.04 -8.88 -14.61
N VAL A 90 -3.49 -9.67 -13.69
CA VAL A 90 -3.01 -11.02 -14.01
C VAL A 90 -4.16 -11.92 -14.46
N LEU A 91 -5.31 -11.89 -13.78
CA LEU A 91 -6.47 -12.72 -14.13
C LEU A 91 -7.02 -12.39 -15.53
N ILE A 92 -7.10 -11.11 -15.88
CA ILE A 92 -7.52 -10.66 -17.22
C ILE A 92 -6.50 -11.12 -18.26
N LEU A 93 -5.21 -10.93 -18.02
CA LEU A 93 -4.16 -11.38 -18.94
C LEU A 93 -4.19 -12.89 -19.13
N THR A 94 -4.32 -13.68 -18.06
CA THR A 94 -4.45 -15.13 -18.16
C THR A 94 -5.67 -15.51 -19.00
N LYS A 95 -6.83 -14.90 -18.80
CA LYS A 95 -8.03 -15.23 -19.60
C LYS A 95 -7.92 -14.82 -21.08
N VAL A 96 -7.11 -13.83 -21.41
CA VAL A 96 -6.95 -13.33 -22.79
C VAL A 96 -5.88 -14.11 -23.56
N PHE A 97 -4.80 -14.52 -22.89
CA PHE A 97 -3.62 -15.12 -23.52
C PHE A 97 -3.49 -16.64 -23.34
N LEU A 98 -4.15 -17.22 -22.34
CA LEU A 98 -4.13 -18.65 -22.00
C LEU A 98 -5.51 -19.26 -22.22
#